data_AF-A0A346PNI4-F1
#
_entry.id   AF-A0A346PNI4-F1
#
_cell.length_a   1.000
_cell.length_b   1.000
_cell.length_c   1.000
_cell.angle_alpha   90.00
_cell.angle_beta   90.00
_cell.angle_gamma   90.00
#
_symmetry.space_group_name_H-M   'P 1'
#
loop_
_entity.id
_entity.type
_entity.pdbx_description
1 polymer ?
#
loop_
_entity_poly.entity_id
_entity_poly.type
_entity_poly.pdbx_seq_one_letter_code
_entity_poly.pdbx_strand_id
1 'polypeptide(L)'
;MDETDADEDVGERSATANGIEATYRETERERLLEFTAQPDSSARGTAAIAQNREGYAMLKVRPTADADELERYYGFDMALDHVAELLGVSTHDLPIPGDAEDMGM
;
A
#
# COMPACT_ATOMS: atom_id res chain seq x y z
N MET A 1 -26.69 13.50 -19.19
CA MET A 1 -27.13 13.15 -17.84
C MET A 1 -26.92 11.65 -17.75
N ASP A 2 -25.83 11.11 -17.20
CA ASP A 2 -24.83 11.60 -16.23
C ASP A 2 -23.52 12.01 -16.92
N GLU A 3 -22.68 12.99 -16.55
CA GLU A 3 -22.33 13.63 -15.26
C GLU A 3 -21.62 12.72 -14.23
N THR A 4 -20.31 12.54 -14.48
CA THR A 4 -19.20 12.53 -13.50
C THR A 4 -19.32 11.66 -12.25
N ASP A 5 -18.55 10.57 -12.21
CA ASP A 5 -18.22 9.83 -10.99
C ASP A 5 -16.73 9.43 -11.01
N ALA A 6 -15.85 10.43 -10.99
CA ALA A 6 -14.39 10.24 -11.00
C ALA A 6 -13.71 10.89 -9.78
N ASP A 7 -14.50 11.27 -8.77
CA ASP A 7 -14.04 12.12 -7.65
C ASP A 7 -14.43 11.59 -6.25
N GLU A 8 -15.05 10.41 -6.13
CA GLU A 8 -15.28 9.76 -4.81
C GLU A 8 -14.18 8.73 -4.45
N ASP A 9 -13.46 8.21 -5.46
CA ASP A 9 -12.54 7.06 -5.33
C ASP A 9 -11.15 7.40 -4.71
N VAL A 10 -10.84 8.69 -4.53
CA VAL A 10 -9.49 9.18 -4.14
C VAL A 10 -9.18 8.95 -2.65
N GLY A 11 -10.17 8.61 -1.82
CA GLY A 11 -9.95 8.16 -0.43
C GLY A 11 -10.06 6.64 -0.26
N GLU A 12 -10.75 5.97 -1.17
CA GLU A 12 -10.97 4.52 -1.13
C GLU A 12 -9.74 3.78 -1.67
N ARG A 13 -9.18 4.22 -2.82
CA ARG A 13 -8.07 3.51 -3.49
C ARG A 13 -6.73 4.25 -3.45
N SER A 14 -6.71 5.49 -3.00
CA SER A 14 -5.45 6.19 -2.75
C SER A 14 -5.53 6.99 -1.46
N ALA A 15 -4.38 7.35 -0.93
CA ALA A 15 -4.28 8.20 0.23
C ALA A 15 -2.93 8.91 0.21
N THR A 16 -2.87 10.15 0.68
CA THR A 16 -1.61 10.90 0.76
C THR A 16 -1.51 11.54 2.14
N ALA A 17 -0.44 11.24 2.86
CA ALA A 17 -0.13 11.81 4.16
C ALA A 17 1.38 11.85 4.38
N ASN A 18 1.86 12.82 5.15
CA ASN A 18 3.28 12.93 5.54
C ASN A 18 4.26 12.91 4.35
N GLY A 19 3.82 13.37 3.17
CA GLY A 19 4.60 13.34 1.94
C GLY A 19 4.83 11.93 1.40
N ILE A 20 3.94 10.99 1.69
CA ILE A 20 3.88 9.64 1.12
C ILE A 20 2.57 9.54 0.36
N GLU A 21 2.62 9.00 -0.84
CA GLU A 21 1.45 8.63 -1.64
C GLU A 21 1.28 7.12 -1.56
N ALA A 22 0.10 6.67 -1.14
CA ALA A 22 -0.30 5.28 -1.15
C ALA A 22 -1.35 5.06 -2.24
N THR A 23 -1.14 4.02 -3.05
CA THR A 23 -2.06 3.61 -4.11
C THR A 23 -2.39 2.14 -3.96
N TYR A 24 -3.67 1.86 -3.84
CA TYR A 24 -4.23 0.53 -3.78
C TYR A 24 -4.77 0.11 -5.15
N ARG A 25 -4.44 -1.11 -5.57
CA ARG A 25 -4.97 -1.73 -6.78
C ARG A 25 -5.28 -3.19 -6.56
N GLU A 26 -6.42 -3.62 -7.08
CA GLU A 26 -6.81 -5.02 -7.08
C GLU A 26 -6.66 -5.62 -8.46
N THR A 27 -6.09 -6.81 -8.51
CA THR A 27 -6.07 -7.64 -9.71
C THR A 27 -6.86 -8.90 -9.47
N GLU A 28 -7.01 -9.73 -10.52
CA GLU A 28 -7.62 -11.04 -10.38
C GLU A 28 -6.83 -11.98 -9.46
N ARG A 29 -5.52 -11.72 -9.26
CA ARG A 29 -4.60 -12.62 -8.54
C ARG A 29 -4.21 -12.11 -7.16
N GLU A 30 -3.98 -10.81 -7.03
CA GLU A 30 -3.49 -10.19 -5.82
C GLU A 30 -4.07 -8.78 -5.62
N ARG A 31 -4.22 -8.38 -4.35
CA ARG A 31 -4.41 -7.00 -3.92
C ARG A 31 -3.03 -6.39 -3.69
N LEU A 32 -2.79 -5.19 -4.20
CA LEU A 32 -1.51 -4.51 -4.07
C LEU A 32 -1.70 -3.12 -3.48
N LEU A 33 -0.94 -2.82 -2.45
CA LEU A 33 -0.80 -1.48 -1.88
C LEU A 33 0.62 -0.99 -2.11
N GLU A 34 0.80 0.03 -2.93
CA GLU A 34 2.09 0.67 -3.20
C GLU A 34 2.21 1.97 -2.44
N PHE A 35 3.41 2.25 -1.94
CA PHE A 35 3.80 3.47 -1.27
C PHE A 35 4.95 4.13 -2.02
N THR A 36 4.80 5.41 -2.29
CA THR A 36 5.81 6.24 -2.95
C THR A 36 6.09 7.46 -2.11
N ALA A 37 7.36 7.66 -1.75
CA ALA A 37 7.78 8.87 -1.06
C ALA A 37 7.85 10.06 -2.04
N GLN A 38 7.27 11.18 -1.65
CA GLN A 38 7.39 12.44 -2.40
C GLN A 38 8.78 13.07 -2.20
N PRO A 39 9.29 13.82 -3.20
CA PRO A 39 10.65 14.38 -3.16
C PRO A 39 10.89 15.35 -2.00
N ASP A 40 9.83 15.99 -1.49
CA ASP A 40 9.89 16.96 -0.40
C ASP A 40 9.65 16.33 1.00
N SER A 41 9.50 15.00 1.08
CA SER A 41 9.28 14.27 2.33
C SER A 41 10.58 13.82 3.01
N SER A 42 10.48 13.52 4.32
CA SER A 42 11.51 12.77 5.04
C SER A 42 11.59 11.31 4.60
N ALA A 43 10.49 10.75 4.06
CA ALA A 43 10.45 9.41 3.50
C ALA A 43 11.30 9.31 2.23
N ARG A 44 11.78 8.12 1.89
CA ARG A 44 12.54 7.90 0.64
C ARG A 44 12.22 6.57 -0.03
N GLY A 45 12.21 6.61 -1.35
CA GLY A 45 12.05 5.41 -2.17
C GLY A 45 10.59 4.99 -2.32
N THR A 46 10.41 3.70 -2.55
CA THR A 46 9.13 3.05 -2.78
C THR A 46 9.09 1.76 -2.00
N ALA A 47 7.89 1.29 -1.70
CA ALA A 47 7.66 -0.03 -1.13
C ALA A 47 6.24 -0.48 -1.50
N ALA A 48 5.99 -1.78 -1.56
CA ALA A 48 4.67 -2.31 -1.87
C ALA A 48 4.34 -3.56 -1.07
N ILE A 49 3.06 -3.74 -0.76
CA ILE A 49 2.50 -4.91 -0.10
C ILE A 49 1.57 -5.61 -1.08
N ALA A 50 1.89 -6.86 -1.41
CA ALA A 50 1.07 -7.72 -2.25
C ALA A 50 0.43 -8.83 -1.42
N GLN A 51 -0.90 -8.89 -1.41
CA GLN A 51 -1.67 -9.98 -0.81
C GLN A 51 -2.27 -10.86 -1.90
N ASN A 52 -2.03 -12.18 -1.83
CA ASN A 52 -2.71 -13.10 -2.74
C ASN A 52 -4.21 -13.15 -2.46
N ARG A 53 -5.05 -13.10 -3.50
CA ARG A 53 -6.51 -13.25 -3.38
C ARG A 53 -6.94 -14.70 -3.26
N GLU A 54 -6.18 -15.60 -3.86
CA GLU A 54 -6.41 -17.04 -3.81
C GLU A 54 -5.38 -17.73 -2.91
N GLY A 55 -5.84 -18.67 -2.09
CA GLY A 55 -5.00 -19.45 -1.17
C GLY A 55 -4.89 -18.84 0.23
N TYR A 56 -3.78 -19.11 0.93
CA TYR A 56 -3.47 -18.47 2.20
C TYR A 56 -3.12 -17.02 1.91
N ALA A 57 -3.90 -16.07 2.46
CA ALA A 57 -3.79 -14.63 2.26
C ALA A 57 -2.49 -14.04 2.87
N MET A 58 -1.34 -14.59 2.48
CA MET A 58 -0.02 -14.11 2.87
C MET A 58 0.26 -12.78 2.17
N LEU A 59 0.77 -11.85 2.97
CA LEU A 59 1.22 -10.54 2.54
C LEU A 59 2.71 -10.64 2.19
N LYS A 60 3.09 -10.05 1.06
CA LYS A 60 4.46 -10.02 0.55
C LYS A 60 4.90 -8.56 0.47
N VAL A 61 6.00 -8.21 1.13
CA VAL A 61 6.60 -6.88 1.01
C VAL A 61 7.59 -6.89 -0.15
N ARG A 62 7.55 -5.85 -0.98
CA ARG A 62 8.38 -5.65 -2.18
C ARG A 62 8.96 -4.24 -2.16
N PRO A 63 10.11 -3.97 -2.79
CA PRO A 63 10.66 -2.62 -2.90
C PRO A 63 9.91 -1.75 -3.94
N THR A 64 9.20 -2.37 -4.89
CA THR A 64 8.28 -1.71 -5.83
C THR A 64 7.11 -2.65 -6.11
N ALA A 65 6.03 -2.15 -6.71
CA ALA A 65 4.90 -2.97 -7.12
C ALA A 65 5.27 -4.25 -7.91
N ASP A 66 6.22 -4.13 -8.84
CA ASP A 66 6.58 -5.16 -9.80
C ASP A 66 7.85 -5.95 -9.43
N ALA A 67 8.49 -5.62 -8.31
CA ALA A 67 9.69 -6.31 -7.86
C ALA A 67 9.37 -7.65 -7.16
N ASP A 68 10.41 -8.47 -6.99
CA ASP A 68 10.32 -9.71 -6.23
C ASP A 68 10.00 -9.45 -4.74
N GLU A 69 9.39 -10.44 -4.11
CA GLU A 69 9.12 -10.41 -2.66
C GLU A 69 10.44 -10.38 -1.88
N LEU A 70 10.54 -9.42 -0.96
CA LEU A 70 11.63 -9.35 0.02
C LEU A 70 11.32 -10.27 1.19
N GLU A 71 10.12 -10.11 1.76
CA GLU A 71 9.71 -10.85 2.94
C GLU A 71 8.19 -11.10 2.94
N ARG A 72 7.75 -12.10 3.71
CA ARG A 72 6.36 -12.54 3.80
C ARG A 72 5.84 -12.47 5.23
N TYR A 73 4.63 -11.95 5.37
CA TYR A 73 3.96 -11.74 6.66
C TYR A 73 2.57 -12.34 6.68
N TYR A 74 2.17 -12.78 7.87
CA TYR A 74 0.82 -13.26 8.15
C TYR A 74 -0.13 -12.14 8.63
N GLY A 75 0.40 -10.98 9.01
CA GLY A 75 -0.37 -9.85 9.49
C GLY A 75 -0.01 -8.58 8.74
N PHE A 76 -1.01 -7.75 8.47
CA PHE A 76 -0.84 -6.48 7.75
C PHE A 76 -0.01 -5.48 8.54
N ASP A 77 -0.20 -5.39 9.85
CA ASP A 77 0.62 -4.52 10.70
C ASP A 77 2.12 -4.84 10.62
N MET A 78 2.50 -6.13 10.57
CA MET A 78 3.90 -6.52 10.41
C MET A 78 4.44 -6.19 9.02
N ALA A 79 3.60 -6.31 7.98
CA ALA A 79 3.99 -5.91 6.63
C ALA A 79 4.16 -4.38 6.53
N LEU A 80 3.29 -3.61 7.18
CA LEU A 80 3.37 -2.16 7.26
C LEU A 80 4.63 -1.70 8.02
N ASP A 81 5.01 -2.39 9.09
CA ASP A 81 6.23 -2.08 9.83
C ASP A 81 7.47 -2.18 8.93
N HIS A 82 7.62 -3.28 8.18
CA HIS A 82 8.72 -3.42 7.23
C HIS A 82 8.65 -2.39 6.09
N VAL A 83 7.46 -2.08 5.57
CA VAL A 83 7.31 -0.99 4.59
C VAL A 83 7.80 0.35 5.16
N ALA A 84 7.45 0.65 6.41
CA ALA A 84 7.89 1.88 7.07
C ALA A 84 9.41 1.90 7.24
N GLU A 85 10.02 0.77 7.61
CA GLU A 85 11.48 0.62 7.66
C GLU A 85 12.14 0.88 6.30
N LEU A 86 11.58 0.35 5.20
CA LEU A 86 12.09 0.57 3.84
C LEU A 86 12.02 2.05 3.43
N LEU A 87 10.94 2.73 3.82
CA LEU A 87 10.73 4.15 3.53
C LEU A 87 11.45 5.09 4.50
N GLY A 88 11.96 4.56 5.63
CA GLY A 88 12.64 5.32 6.68
C GLY A 88 11.71 6.22 7.50
N VAL A 89 10.45 5.81 7.68
CA VAL A 89 9.43 6.56 8.42
C VAL A 89 8.81 5.72 9.54
N SER A 90 7.93 6.32 10.35
CA SER A 90 7.14 5.57 11.31
C SER A 90 5.97 4.88 10.61
N THR A 91 5.57 3.70 11.08
CA THR A 91 4.40 2.97 10.56
C THR A 91 3.10 3.81 10.66
N HIS A 92 2.99 4.66 11.68
CA HIS A 92 1.88 5.61 11.85
C HIS A 92 1.87 6.76 10.83
N ASP A 93 2.98 6.99 10.13
CA ASP A 93 3.08 8.04 9.12
C ASP A 93 2.60 7.55 7.75
N LEU A 94 2.39 6.23 7.58
CA LEU A 94 1.93 5.63 6.34
C LEU A 94 0.44 5.93 6.11
N PRO A 95 0.07 6.58 4.99
CA PRO A 95 -1.33 6.72 4.61
C PRO A 95 -1.87 5.37 4.13
N ILE A 96 -2.98 4.91 4.73
CA ILE A 96 -3.67 3.68 4.30
C ILE A 96 -4.98 4.09 3.60
N PRO A 97 -5.17 3.77 2.31
CA PRO A 97 -6.45 3.94 1.62
C PRO A 97 -7.55 3.07 2.24
N GLY A 98 -8.79 3.51 2.19
CA GLY A 98 -9.92 2.80 2.82
C GLY A 98 -10.06 1.34 2.37
N ASP A 99 -9.94 1.07 1.07
CA ASP A 99 -10.04 -0.31 0.53
C ASP A 99 -8.87 -1.20 0.98
N ALA A 100 -7.73 -0.60 1.36
CA ALA A 100 -6.56 -1.33 1.81
C ALA A 100 -6.61 -1.68 3.31
N GLU A 101 -7.49 -1.04 4.09
CA GLU A 101 -7.69 -1.38 5.51
C GLU A 101 -8.18 -2.84 5.68
N ASP A 102 -8.96 -3.33 4.70
CA ASP A 102 -9.46 -4.72 4.60
C ASP A 102 -8.34 -5.75 4.34
N MET A 103 -7.13 -5.32 3.95
CA MET A 103 -5.99 -6.24 3.80
C MET A 103 -5.51 -6.81 5.15
N GLY A 104 -5.86 -6.16 6.26
CA GLY A 104 -5.45 -6.54 7.61
C GLY A 104 -6.47 -7.25 8.48
N MET A 105 -7.76 -7.30 8.07
CA MET A 105 -8.85 -7.85 8.88
C MET A 105 -9.94 -8.52 8.05
#